data_AF-H2BXX3-F1
#
_entry.id   AF-H2BXX3-F1
#
_cell.length_a   1.000
_cell.length_b   1.000
_cell.length_c   1.000
_cell.angle_alpha   90.00
_cell.angle_beta   90.00
_cell.angle_gamma   90.00
#
_symmetry.space_group_name_H-M   'P 1'
#
loop_
_entity.id
_entity.type
_entity.pdbx_description
1 polymer ?
#
loop_
_entity_poly.entity_id
_entity_poly.type
_entity_poly.pdbx_seq_one_letter_code
_entity_poly.pdbx_strand_id
1 'polypeptide(L)' 'MKYAEFEIDSNNIEFFNSLFGNESIFGDKIEVSNKFSFFATKHKFDLGSDQFILSSSFKALGKRQLDLRIKN' A
#
# COMPACT_ATOMS: atom_id res chain seq x y z
N MET A 1 -4.74 10.82 2.72
CA MET A 1 -6.15 10.47 2.46
C MET A 1 -6.21 9.02 2.02
N LYS A 2 -7.29 8.30 2.35
CA LYS A 2 -7.48 6.92 1.86
C LYS A 2 -7.54 6.97 0.33
N TYR A 3 -6.72 6.15 -0.31
CA TYR A 3 -6.59 6.11 -1.77
C TYR A 3 -7.13 4.80 -2.34
N ALA A 4 -6.89 3.67 -1.67
CA ALA A 4 -7.43 2.38 -2.04
C ALA A 4 -7.62 1.47 -0.83
N GLU A 5 -8.43 0.43 -1.02
CA GLU A 5 -8.71 -0.62 -0.06
C GLU A 5 -8.73 -1.96 -0.78
N PHE A 6 -8.21 -2.99 -0.12
CA PHE A 6 -8.15 -4.34 -0.61
C PHE A 6 -8.63 -5.27 0.50
N GLU A 7 -9.54 -6.17 0.15
CA GLU A 7 -9.92 -7.28 1.02
C GLU A 7 -9.25 -8.54 0.47
N ILE A 8 -8.38 -9.15 1.27
CA ILE A 8 -7.71 -10.42 0.95
C ILE A 8 -7.99 -11.37 2.11
N ASP A 9 -8.71 -12.45 1.79
CA ASP A 9 -9.25 -13.38 2.78
C ASP A 9 -10.05 -12.66 3.87
N SER A 10 -9.57 -12.69 5.11
CA SER A 10 -10.18 -12.02 6.26
C SER A 10 -9.47 -10.72 6.65
N ASN A 11 -8.42 -10.32 5.92
CA ASN A 11 -7.64 -9.12 6.22
C ASN A 11 -8.10 -7.94 5.37
N ASN A 12 -8.20 -6.78 6.00
CA ASN A 12 -8.45 -5.52 5.32
C ASN A 12 -7.15 -4.72 5.17
N ILE A 13 -6.80 -4.33 3.96
CA ILE A 13 -5.57 -3.57 3.66
C ILE A 13 -5.97 -2.22 3.06
N GLU A 14 -5.63 -1.14 3.74
CA GLU A 14 -5.90 0.22 3.30
C GLU A 14 -4.60 0.91 2.90
N PHE A 15 -4.60 1.52 1.71
CA PHE A 15 -3.51 2.35 1.23
C PHE A 15 -3.89 3.82 1.29
N PHE A 16 -3.08 4.60 1.99
CA PHE A 16 -3.20 6.04 2.13
C PHE A 16 -2.07 6.74 1.40
N ASN A 17 -2.39 7.87 0.77
CA ASN A 17 -1.39 8.78 0.25
C ASN A 17 -1.71 10.23 0.62
N SER A 18 -0.68 11.00 0.96
CA SER A 18 -0.76 12.45 1.15
C SER A 18 -0.37 13.18 -0.14
N LEU A 19 -0.85 14.42 -0.29
CA LEU A 19 -0.49 15.30 -1.39
C LEU A 19 1.04 15.51 -1.49
N PHE A 20 1.74 15.43 -0.35
CA PHE A 20 3.18 15.57 -0.27
C PHE A 20 3.95 14.28 -0.52
N GLY A 21 3.30 13.18 -0.90
CA GLY A 21 3.98 11.92 -1.23
C GLY A 21 4.25 11.00 -0.04
N ASN A 22 3.67 11.26 1.14
CA ASN A 22 3.71 10.28 2.23
C ASN A 22 2.69 9.16 1.96
N GLU A 23 3.15 7.92 1.91
CA GLU A 23 2.37 6.71 1.66
C GLU A 23 2.35 5.86 2.93
N SER A 24 1.15 5.45 3.36
CA SER A 24 0.95 4.63 4.56
C SER A 24 0.06 3.44 4.24
N ILE A 25 0.33 2.31 4.87
CA ILE A 25 -0.47 1.08 4.77
C ILE A 25 -0.99 0.73 6.15
N PHE A 26 -2.29 0.48 6.20
CA PHE A 26 -2.96 -0.06 7.37
C PHE A 26 -3.45 -1.46 7.05
N GLY A 27 -3.12 -2.44 7.89
CA GLY A 27 -3.73 -3.76 7.87
C GLY A 27 -4.60 -3.91 9.11
N ASP A 28 -5.88 -4.25 8.91
CA ASP A 28 -6.89 -4.35 9.98
C ASP A 28 -6.89 -3.11 10.90
N LYS A 29 -6.76 -1.93 10.30
CA LYS A 29 -6.70 -0.59 10.95
C LYS A 29 -5.42 -0.32 11.76
N ILE A 30 -4.40 -1.18 11.68
CA ILE A 30 -3.08 -0.98 12.30
C ILE A 30 -2.09 -0.54 11.24
N GLU A 31 -1.34 0.54 11.47
CA GLU A 31 -0.29 0.96 10.53
C GLU A 31 0.84 -0.08 10.48
N VAL A 32 1.08 -0.64 9.31
CA VAL A 32 2.11 -1.68 9.06
C VAL A 32 3.23 -1.21 8.14
N SER A 33 3.05 -0.06 7.48
CA SER A 33 4.10 0.54 6.67
C SER A 33 3.89 2.03 6.48
N ASN A 34 4.97 2.81 6.52
CA ASN A 34 4.97 4.25 6.26
C ASN A 34 6.23 4.60 5.47
N LYS A 35 6.07 5.18 4.27
CA LYS A 35 7.18 5.52 3.39
C LYS A 35 6.88 6.77 2.59
N PHE A 36 7.92 7.53 2.30
CA PHE A 36 7.85 8.65 1.39
C PHE A 36 8.09 8.19 -0.07
N SER A 37 7.32 8.73 -1.03
CA SER A 37 7.35 8.37 -2.45
C SER A 37 6.91 9.52 -3.35
N PHE A 38 7.79 9.95 -4.26
CA PHE A 38 7.45 10.92 -5.32
C PHE A 38 6.97 10.23 -6.61
N PHE A 39 7.58 9.11 -6.98
CA PHE A 39 7.34 8.45 -8.27
C PHE A 39 6.89 7.01 -8.13
N ALA A 40 7.63 6.22 -7.34
CA ALA A 40 7.30 4.85 -7.05
C ALA A 40 7.90 4.40 -5.72
N THR A 41 7.22 3.50 -5.04
CA THR A 41 7.72 2.85 -3.83
C THR A 41 7.18 1.43 -3.72
N LYS A 42 7.83 0.64 -2.86
CA LYS A 42 7.39 -0.69 -2.50
C LYS A 42 7.31 -0.78 -0.99
N HIS A 43 6.13 -1.12 -0.50
CA HIS A 43 5.90 -1.48 0.89
C HIS A 43 5.97 -2.99 0.99
N LYS A 44 6.75 -3.47 1.96
CA LYS A 44 6.76 -4.87 2.38
C LYS A 44 6.31 -4.87 3.82
N PHE A 45 5.31 -5.66 4.14
CA PHE A 45 4.69 -5.70 5.46
C PHE A 45 4.08 -7.07 5.68
N ASP A 46 3.93 -7.46 6.94
CA ASP A 46 3.38 -8.75 7.33
C ASP A 46 1.99 -8.53 7.94
N LEU A 47 1.04 -9.43 7.66
CA LEU A 47 -0.26 -9.51 8.32
C LEU A 47 -0.51 -10.96 8.72
N GLY A 48 -0.56 -11.22 10.01
CA GLY A 48 -0.57 -12.60 10.52
C GLY A 48 0.69 -13.35 10.09
N SER A 49 0.50 -14.49 9.43
CA SER A 49 1.59 -15.33 8.89
C SER A 49 2.05 -14.92 7.49
N ASP A 50 1.31 -14.03 6.83
CA ASP A 50 1.49 -13.75 5.41
C ASP A 50 2.30 -12.48 5.21
N GLN A 51 3.22 -12.53 4.26
CA GLN A 51 4.00 -11.38 3.85
C GLN A 51 3.40 -10.77 2.58
N PHE A 52 3.15 -9.47 2.61
CA PHE A 52 2.59 -8.72 1.50
C PHE A 52 3.62 -7.78 0.89
N ILE A 53 3.47 -7.55 -0.42
CA ILE A 53 4.15 -6.49 -1.15
C ILE A 53 3.11 -5.63 -1.84
N LEU A 54 3.06 -4.35 -1.48
CA LEU A 54 2.30 -3.34 -2.19
C LEU A 54 3.27 -2.41 -2.95
N SER A 55 3.20 -2.45 -4.27
CA SER A 55 3.94 -1.54 -5.15
C SER A 55 3.05 -0.38 -5.57
N SER A 56 3.52 0.84 -5.36
CA SER A 56 2.87 2.09 -5.78
C SER A 56 3.73 2.75 -6.84
N SER A 57 3.13 3.21 -7.94
CA SER A 57 3.85 3.93 -9.00
C SER A 57 2.95 4.91 -9.74
N PHE A 58 3.48 6.04 -10.18
CA PHE A 58 2.78 6.95 -11.09
C PHE A 58 2.98 6.56 -12.56
N LYS A 59 1.89 6.48 -13.32
CA LYS A 59 1.94 6.37 -14.79
C LYS A 59 2.05 7.75 -15.44
N ALA A 60 2.50 7.77 -16.69
CA ALA A 60 2.70 8.98 -17.53
C ALA A 60 1.45 9.89 -17.73
N LEU A 61 0.30 9.53 -17.16
CA LEU A 61 -0.95 10.32 -17.21
C LEU A 61 -1.41 10.78 -15.81
N GLY A 62 -0.51 10.85 -14.84
CA GLY A 62 -0.82 11.28 -13.46
C GLY A 62 -1.65 10.27 -12.66
N LYS A 63 -1.97 9.11 -13.23
CA LYS A 63 -2.68 8.02 -12.54
C LYS A 63 -1.68 7.21 -11.71
N ARG A 64 -1.97 7.00 -10.43
CA ARG A 64 -1.22 6.06 -9.60
C ARG A 64 -1.75 4.65 -9.82
N GLN A 65 -0.84 3.71 -10.04
CA GLN A 65 -1.09 2.28 -10.12
C GLN A 65 -0.61 1.63 -8.81
N LEU A 66 -1.48 0.81 -8.24
CA LEU A 66 -1.19 -0.03 -7.10
C LEU A 66 -1.19 -1.50 -7.54
N ASP A 67 -0.25 -2.27 -7.01
CA ASP A 67 -0.14 -3.70 -7.25
C ASP A 67 0.18 -4.38 -5.92
N LEU A 68 -0.79 -5.16 -5.41
CA LEU A 68 -0.71 -5.86 -4.15
C LEU A 68 -0.56 -7.36 -4.42
N ARG A 69 0.44 -7.99 -3.81
CA ARG A 69 0.73 -9.41 -3.97
C ARG A 69 1.14 -10.04 -2.64
N ILE A 70 0.84 -11.32 -2.48
CA ILE A 70 1.38 -12.14 -1.40
C ILE A 70 2.78 -12.61 -1.84
N LYS A 71 3.75 -12.50 -0.93
CA LYS A 71 5.10 -13.03 -1.07
C LYS A 71 5.14 -14.38 -0.38
N ASN A 72 4.87 -15.43 -1.14
CA ASN A 72 5.12 -16.83 -0.77
C ASN A 72 6.60 -17.05 -0.46
#